data_AF-A0A925GB85-F1
#
_entry.id   AF-A0A925GB85-F1
#
_cell.length_a   1.000
_cell.length_b   1.000
_cell.length_c   1.000
_cell.angle_alpha   90.00
_cell.angle_beta   90.00
_cell.angle_gamma   90.00
#
_symmetry.space_group_name_H-M   'P 1'
#
loop_
_entity.id
_entity.type
_entity.pdbx_description
1 polymer ?
#
loop_
_entity_poly.entity_id
_entity_poly.type
_entity_poly.pdbx_seq_one_letter_code
_entity_poly.pdbx_strand_id
1 'polypeptide(L)'
;MSYTALPALSRTQIDTFEQEVDAIRKSVMDTLGQKDVDHIRKMIRICRASEVAGRALLHFGLGPISWVAGVLALANAKILDNMEIGHNVMHGQYDWTGDPRLNSQTFEWDIACDGEQWRHSHNVNHHTYTNILGKDRDFGYSLLRMSTEQKWKPRHLFQPFANLMLAMGFQYGVGSHDLEIGRYKYGKVS
;
A
#
# COMPACT_ATOMS: atom_id res chain seq x y z
N MET A 1 15.19 19.60 -23.43
CA MET A 1 14.35 20.50 -22.61
C MET A 1 15.30 21.34 -21.78
N SER A 2 15.26 22.66 -21.93
CA SER A 2 15.98 23.56 -21.03
C SER A 2 15.18 23.57 -19.73
N TYR A 3 15.71 22.98 -18.67
CA TYR A 3 15.14 23.18 -17.34
C TYR A 3 15.43 24.64 -16.99
N THR A 4 14.42 25.50 -17.10
CA THR A 4 14.46 26.83 -16.51
C THR A 4 14.85 26.64 -15.05
N ALA A 5 15.92 27.32 -14.61
CA ALA A 5 16.32 27.28 -13.21
C ALA A 5 15.09 27.62 -12.37
N LEU A 6 14.66 26.67 -11.54
CA LEU A 6 13.53 26.90 -10.65
C LEU A 6 13.87 28.12 -9.78
N PRO A 7 12.95 29.08 -9.61
CA PRO A 7 13.21 30.23 -8.76
C PRO A 7 13.57 29.73 -7.35
N ALA A 8 14.76 30.12 -6.87
CA ALA A 8 15.20 29.76 -5.53
C ALA A 8 14.34 30.52 -4.50
N LEU A 9 13.69 29.80 -3.59
CA LEU A 9 12.94 30.40 -2.50
C LEU A 9 13.89 31.13 -1.53
N SER A 10 13.49 32.31 -1.07
CA SER A 10 14.18 32.98 0.02
C SER A 10 14.02 32.19 1.33
N ARG A 11 14.92 32.41 2.30
CA ARG A 11 14.83 31.75 3.61
C ARG A 11 13.48 32.00 4.29
N THR A 12 12.99 33.24 4.23
CA THR A 12 11.68 33.62 4.76
C THR A 12 10.53 32.84 4.11
N GLN A 13 10.56 32.64 2.79
CA GLN A 13 9.52 31.85 2.10
C GLN A 13 9.55 30.38 2.52
N ILE A 14 10.73 29.81 2.75
CA ILE A 14 10.88 28.43 3.23
C ILE A 14 10.33 28.32 4.66
N ASP A 15 10.69 29.25 5.54
CA ASP A 15 10.22 29.25 6.94
C ASP A 15 8.70 29.47 7.02
N THR A 16 8.12 30.33 6.18
CA THR A 16 6.66 30.51 6.10
C THR A 16 5.97 29.24 5.62
N PHE A 17 6.51 28.58 4.59
CA PHE A 17 5.95 27.33 4.09
C PHE A 17 5.98 26.21 5.15
N GLU A 18 7.08 26.09 5.91
CA GLU A 18 7.18 25.16 7.04
C GLU A 18 6.08 25.42 8.07
N GLN A 19 5.88 26.68 8.47
CA GLN A 19 4.83 27.06 9.42
C GLN A 19 3.42 26.72 8.91
N GLU A 20 3.16 26.93 7.62
CA GLU A 20 1.87 26.59 7.01
C GLU A 20 1.63 25.07 7.01
N VAL A 21 2.63 24.27 6.64
CA VAL A 21 2.55 22.80 6.66
C VAL A 21 2.37 22.27 8.09
N ASP A 22 3.11 22.83 9.05
CA ASP A 22 2.98 22.45 10.46
C ASP A 22 1.62 22.85 11.05
N ALA A 23 1.08 24.00 10.65
CA ALA A 23 -0.27 24.42 11.05
C ALA A 23 -1.33 23.43 10.53
N ILE A 24 -1.22 22.98 9.28
CA ILE A 24 -2.10 21.95 8.72
C ILE A 24 -1.95 20.65 9.52
N ARG A 25 -0.71 20.17 9.71
CA ARG A 25 -0.44 18.94 10.48
C ARG A 25 -1.06 19.04 11.87
N LYS A 26 -0.83 20.14 12.58
CA LYS A 26 -1.39 20.38 13.90
C LYS A 26 -2.92 20.32 13.87
N SER A 27 -3.55 21.03 12.93
CA SER A 27 -5.01 21.04 12.81
C SER A 27 -5.60 19.64 12.62
N VAL A 28 -4.93 18.78 11.84
CA VAL A 28 -5.37 17.39 11.65
C VAL A 28 -5.14 16.56 12.90
N MET A 29 -3.94 16.64 13.49
CA MET A 29 -3.60 15.90 14.72
C MET A 29 -4.53 16.25 15.89
N ASP A 30 -4.96 17.52 15.99
CA ASP A 30 -5.92 17.98 17.00
C ASP A 30 -7.32 17.36 16.83
N THR A 31 -7.66 16.84 15.65
CA THR A 31 -8.94 16.15 15.41
C THR A 31 -8.92 14.67 15.72
N LEU A 32 -7.73 14.06 15.82
CA LEU A 32 -7.57 12.63 16.07
C LEU A 32 -7.94 12.30 17.51
N GLY A 33 -8.64 11.18 17.71
CA GLY A 33 -8.99 10.75 19.05
C GLY A 33 -9.69 9.40 19.12
N GLN A 34 -10.45 9.20 20.20
CA GLN A 34 -11.05 7.90 20.51
C GLN A 34 -11.99 7.39 19.41
N LYS A 35 -12.64 8.30 18.65
CA LYS A 35 -13.51 7.93 17.54
C LYS A 35 -12.75 7.15 16.44
N ASP A 36 -11.53 7.55 16.12
CA ASP A 36 -10.69 6.90 15.12
C ASP A 36 -10.23 5.51 15.61
N VAL A 37 -9.86 5.44 16.89
CA VAL A 37 -9.51 4.18 17.56
C VAL A 37 -10.70 3.21 17.59
N ASP A 38 -11.90 3.71 17.87
CA ASP A 38 -13.12 2.90 17.89
C ASP A 38 -13.49 2.42 16.50
N HIS A 39 -13.28 3.25 15.47
CA HIS A 39 -13.47 2.89 14.07
C HIS A 39 -12.55 1.73 13.67
N ILE A 40 -11.23 1.83 13.86
CA ILE A 40 -10.31 0.75 13.48
C ILE A 40 -10.58 -0.53 14.27
N ARG A 41 -10.89 -0.44 15.57
CA ARG A 41 -11.29 -1.60 16.39
C ARG A 41 -12.60 -2.21 15.91
N LYS A 42 -13.53 -1.41 15.39
CA LYS A 42 -14.76 -1.91 14.76
C LYS A 42 -14.45 -2.62 13.44
N MET A 43 -13.58 -2.07 12.59
CA MET A 43 -13.19 -2.70 11.33
C MET A 43 -12.48 -4.03 11.57
N ILE A 44 -11.58 -4.12 12.56
CA ILE A 44 -10.94 -5.36 12.98
C ILE A 44 -11.99 -6.40 13.40
N ARG A 45 -12.99 -6.01 14.21
CA ARG A 45 -14.08 -6.91 14.62
C ARG A 45 -14.89 -7.41 13.43
N ILE A 46 -15.25 -6.55 12.49
CA ILE A 46 -16.00 -6.92 11.28
C ILE A 46 -15.16 -7.86 10.41
N CYS A 47 -13.88 -7.58 10.23
CA CYS A 47 -12.95 -8.42 9.49
C CYS A 47 -12.90 -9.84 10.08
N ARG A 48 -12.65 -9.96 11.39
CA ARG A 48 -12.56 -11.27 12.07
C ARG A 48 -13.89 -12.01 12.09
N ALA A 49 -15.01 -11.31 12.30
CA ALA A 49 -16.32 -11.92 12.21
C ALA A 49 -16.63 -12.44 10.79
N SER A 50 -16.28 -11.67 9.75
CA SER A 50 -16.43 -12.10 8.35
C SER A 50 -15.56 -13.32 8.04
N GLU A 51 -14.33 -13.36 8.57
CA GLU A 51 -13.43 -14.49 8.41
C GLU A 51 -14.03 -15.76 9.05
N VAL A 52 -14.42 -15.69 10.33
CA VAL A 52 -15.00 -16.82 11.06
C VAL A 52 -16.30 -17.29 10.39
N ALA A 53 -17.21 -16.37 10.05
CA ALA A 53 -18.46 -16.70 9.38
C ALA A 53 -18.22 -17.33 8.01
N GLY A 54 -17.28 -16.77 7.22
CA GLY A 54 -16.91 -17.29 5.92
C GLY A 54 -16.39 -18.72 6.00
N ARG A 55 -15.45 -18.99 6.92
CA ARG A 55 -14.92 -20.35 7.15
C ARG A 55 -16.02 -21.31 7.61
N ALA A 56 -16.87 -20.89 8.54
CA ALA A 56 -17.97 -21.72 9.04
C ALA A 56 -19.00 -22.06 7.94
N LEU A 57 -19.38 -21.08 7.11
CA LEU A 57 -20.31 -21.28 6.00
C LEU A 57 -19.73 -22.23 4.94
N LEU A 58 -18.43 -22.15 4.65
CA LEU A 58 -17.79 -23.07 3.70
C LEU A 58 -17.65 -24.49 4.26
N HIS A 59 -17.45 -24.64 5.57
CA HIS A 59 -17.18 -25.94 6.17
C HIS A 59 -18.44 -26.69 6.62
N PHE A 60 -19.45 -25.95 7.10
CA PHE A 60 -20.67 -26.51 7.69
C PHE A 60 -21.94 -26.09 6.94
N GLY A 61 -21.86 -25.17 5.98
CA GLY A 61 -22.99 -24.74 5.18
C GLY A 61 -23.45 -25.79 4.18
N LEU A 62 -24.73 -25.73 3.81
CA LEU A 62 -25.33 -26.61 2.81
C LEU A 62 -25.72 -25.84 1.55
N GLY A 63 -25.44 -26.44 0.40
CA GLY A 63 -25.87 -25.94 -0.90
C GLY A 63 -25.12 -24.69 -1.39
N PRO A 64 -25.45 -24.23 -2.61
CA PRO A 64 -24.69 -23.18 -3.29
C PRO A 64 -24.81 -21.81 -2.61
N ILE A 65 -25.91 -21.50 -1.91
CA ILE A 65 -26.12 -20.20 -1.27
C ILE A 65 -25.15 -20.02 -0.10
N SER A 66 -25.01 -21.02 0.77
CA SER A 66 -24.06 -20.95 1.90
C SER A 66 -22.62 -20.88 1.42
N TRP A 67 -22.29 -21.61 0.34
CA TRP A 67 -20.98 -21.53 -0.29
C TRP A 67 -20.68 -20.12 -0.81
N VAL A 68 -21.59 -19.52 -1.61
CA VAL A 68 -21.42 -18.15 -2.13
C VAL A 68 -21.28 -17.14 -0.99
N ALA A 69 -22.16 -17.22 0.02
CA ALA A 69 -22.08 -16.35 1.19
C ALA A 69 -20.75 -16.52 1.94
N GLY A 70 -20.25 -17.74 2.06
CA GLY A 70 -18.96 -18.04 2.67
C GLY A 70 -17.79 -17.43 1.91
N VAL A 71 -17.76 -17.59 0.58
CA VAL A 71 -16.75 -16.95 -0.30
C VAL A 71 -16.78 -15.44 -0.17
N LEU A 72 -17.96 -14.82 -0.24
CA LEU A 72 -18.10 -13.37 -0.12
C LEU A 72 -17.66 -12.84 1.25
N ALA A 73 -17.96 -13.56 2.33
CA ALA A 73 -17.53 -13.20 3.67
C ALA A 73 -16.00 -13.27 3.81
N LEU A 74 -15.35 -14.30 3.24
CA LEU A 74 -13.88 -14.38 3.21
C LEU A 74 -13.25 -13.30 2.33
N ALA A 75 -13.85 -12.99 1.18
CA ALA A 75 -13.39 -11.92 0.32
C ALA A 75 -13.46 -10.57 1.04
N ASN A 76 -14.56 -10.29 1.74
CA ASN A 76 -14.72 -9.09 2.56
C ASN A 76 -13.66 -9.03 3.69
N ALA A 77 -13.44 -10.13 4.40
CA ALA A 77 -12.39 -10.21 5.42
C ALA A 77 -11.01 -9.89 4.84
N LYS A 78 -10.66 -10.49 3.69
CA LYS A 78 -9.36 -10.26 3.04
C LYS A 78 -9.18 -8.80 2.62
N ILE A 79 -10.20 -8.18 2.04
CA ILE A 79 -10.17 -6.76 1.64
C ILE A 79 -9.96 -5.87 2.86
N LEU A 80 -10.71 -6.10 3.95
CA LEU A 80 -10.57 -5.31 5.17
C LEU A 80 -9.20 -5.48 5.84
N ASP A 81 -8.71 -6.72 5.96
CA ASP A 81 -7.40 -7.01 6.55
C ASP A 81 -6.27 -6.32 5.75
N ASN A 82 -6.33 -6.37 4.42
CA ASN A 82 -5.28 -5.81 3.57
C ASN A 82 -5.38 -4.29 3.42
N MET A 83 -6.54 -3.75 3.04
CA MET A 83 -6.64 -2.35 2.58
C MET A 83 -7.09 -1.37 3.67
N GLU A 84 -8.02 -1.77 4.55
CA GLU A 84 -8.55 -0.86 5.59
C GLU A 84 -7.71 -0.93 6.87
N ILE A 85 -7.24 -2.13 7.24
CA ILE A 85 -6.52 -2.35 8.50
C ILE A 85 -5.02 -2.34 8.25
N GLY A 86 -4.51 -3.36 7.55
CA GLY A 86 -3.08 -3.59 7.42
C GLY A 86 -2.38 -2.45 6.70
N HIS A 87 -2.83 -2.04 5.52
CA HIS A 87 -2.23 -0.92 4.78
C HIS A 87 -2.12 0.36 5.63
N ASN A 88 -3.22 0.75 6.29
CA ASN A 88 -3.26 1.97 7.10
C ASN A 88 -2.35 1.87 8.33
N VAL A 89 -2.37 0.74 9.05
CA VAL A 89 -1.48 0.52 10.20
C VAL A 89 -0.02 0.45 9.77
N MET A 90 0.30 -0.25 8.70
CA MET A 90 1.66 -0.40 8.15
C MET A 90 2.22 0.93 7.60
N HIS A 91 1.36 1.90 7.29
CA HIS A 91 1.74 3.28 6.96
C HIS A 91 1.84 4.21 8.19
N GLY A 92 1.62 3.70 9.41
CA GLY A 92 1.76 4.48 10.64
C GLY A 92 0.56 5.37 10.97
N GLN A 93 -0.60 5.19 10.31
CA GLN A 93 -1.78 6.02 10.53
C GLN A 93 -2.27 6.02 11.98
N TYR A 94 -1.98 4.96 12.74
CA TYR A 94 -2.40 4.80 14.14
C TYR A 94 -1.25 4.86 15.15
N ASP A 95 -0.01 5.17 14.74
CA ASP A 95 1.16 5.17 15.64
C ASP A 95 1.04 6.21 16.76
N TRP A 96 0.33 7.32 16.51
CA TRP A 96 0.04 8.37 17.49
C TRP A 96 -0.74 7.86 18.71
N THR A 97 -1.44 6.73 18.58
CA THR A 97 -2.21 6.13 19.68
C THR A 97 -1.33 5.51 20.76
N GLY A 98 -0.09 5.11 20.41
CA GLY A 98 0.77 4.31 21.26
C GLY A 98 0.25 2.88 21.54
N ASP A 99 -0.81 2.42 20.86
CA ASP A 99 -1.34 1.06 21.02
C ASP A 99 -0.37 0.06 20.35
N PRO A 100 0.26 -0.87 21.10
CA PRO A 100 1.22 -1.81 20.53
C PRO A 100 0.61 -2.76 19.49
N ARG A 101 -0.72 -2.91 19.48
CA ARG A 101 -1.43 -3.73 18.48
C ARG A 101 -1.63 -3.00 17.14
N LEU A 102 -1.40 -1.69 17.10
CA LEU A 102 -1.57 -0.85 15.91
C LEU A 102 -0.26 -0.14 15.54
N ASN A 103 0.88 -0.66 16.03
CA ASN A 103 2.18 -0.07 15.79
C ASN A 103 2.76 -0.53 14.44
N SER A 104 3.03 0.41 13.54
CA SER A 104 3.51 0.13 12.17
C SER A 104 4.80 -0.68 12.09
N GLN A 105 5.66 -0.59 13.11
CA GLN A 105 6.97 -1.24 13.15
C GLN A 105 6.88 -2.73 13.50
N THR A 106 5.85 -3.12 14.24
CA THR A 106 5.68 -4.50 14.73
C THR A 106 4.41 -5.18 14.20
N PHE A 107 3.53 -4.43 13.55
CA PHE A 107 2.32 -4.98 12.95
C PHE A 107 2.67 -5.89 11.77
N GLU A 108 1.92 -6.99 11.66
CA GLU A 108 1.98 -7.93 10.55
C GLU A 108 0.56 -8.21 10.07
N TRP A 109 0.37 -8.11 8.76
CA TRP A 109 -0.88 -8.34 8.04
C TRP A 109 -0.85 -9.66 7.24
N ASP A 110 -2.01 -10.15 6.82
CA ASP A 110 -2.08 -11.34 5.98
C ASP A 110 -1.93 -10.96 4.50
N ILE A 111 -0.70 -10.96 3.98
CA ILE A 111 -0.40 -10.82 2.54
C ILE A 111 0.88 -11.59 2.19
N ALA A 112 1.17 -11.77 0.90
CA ALA A 112 2.37 -12.49 0.45
C ALA A 112 3.71 -11.74 0.69
N CYS A 113 3.65 -10.48 1.11
CA CYS A 113 4.79 -9.62 1.46
C CYS A 113 4.83 -9.47 2.97
N ASP A 114 5.92 -9.89 3.63
CA ASP A 114 6.09 -9.66 5.06
C ASP A 114 6.23 -8.17 5.38
N GLY A 115 5.99 -7.80 6.63
CA GLY A 115 5.99 -6.41 7.04
C GLY A 115 7.35 -5.72 6.89
N GLU A 116 8.47 -6.42 7.06
CA GLU A 116 9.81 -5.82 6.92
C GLU A 116 10.07 -5.44 5.46
N GLN A 117 9.78 -6.37 4.56
CA GLN A 117 9.84 -6.13 3.13
C GLN A 117 8.90 -4.99 2.72
N TRP A 118 7.67 -4.92 3.24
CA TRP A 118 6.78 -3.79 2.98
C TRP A 118 7.37 -2.45 3.44
N ARG A 119 7.87 -2.38 4.68
CA ARG A 119 8.48 -1.17 5.25
C ARG A 119 9.68 -0.70 4.40
N HIS A 120 10.49 -1.60 3.89
CA HIS A 120 11.62 -1.25 3.03
C HIS A 120 11.18 -0.91 1.59
N SER A 121 10.55 -1.85 0.89
CA SER A 121 10.20 -1.74 -0.52
C SER A 121 9.16 -0.67 -0.81
N HIS A 122 8.11 -0.62 0.01
CA HIS A 122 6.96 0.23 -0.26
C HIS A 122 7.06 1.55 0.51
N ASN A 123 7.27 1.53 1.82
CA ASN A 123 7.31 2.79 2.58
C ASN A 123 8.58 3.62 2.27
N VAL A 124 9.74 2.99 2.15
CA VAL A 124 10.97 3.73 1.81
C VAL A 124 11.12 3.87 0.30
N ASN A 125 11.33 2.77 -0.43
CA ASN A 125 11.74 2.89 -1.84
C ASN A 125 10.65 3.52 -2.72
N HIS A 126 9.38 3.16 -2.50
CA HIS A 126 8.27 3.69 -3.29
C HIS A 126 7.74 5.03 -2.77
N HIS A 127 7.41 5.19 -1.48
CA HIS A 127 6.81 6.44 -0.96
C HIS A 127 7.81 7.57 -0.67
N THR A 128 9.09 7.28 -0.38
CA THR A 128 10.09 8.35 -0.19
C THR A 128 10.64 8.86 -1.52
N TYR A 129 10.74 8.00 -2.53
CA TYR A 129 11.31 8.34 -3.83
C TYR A 129 10.30 8.25 -4.98
N THR A 130 9.02 8.41 -4.69
CA THR A 130 7.93 8.24 -5.66
C THR A 130 8.20 9.00 -6.96
N ASN A 131 8.03 8.33 -8.10
CA ASN A 131 8.25 8.89 -9.43
C ASN A 131 9.69 9.38 -9.72
N ILE A 132 10.66 9.07 -8.86
CA ILE A 132 12.08 9.37 -9.13
C ILE A 132 12.67 8.22 -9.94
N LEU A 133 12.94 8.49 -11.22
CA LEU A 133 13.53 7.51 -12.14
C LEU A 133 14.83 6.92 -11.56
N GLY A 134 14.88 5.58 -11.48
CA GLY A 134 16.04 4.85 -10.99
C GLY A 134 16.05 4.62 -9.48
N LYS A 135 15.10 5.22 -8.74
CA LYS A 135 14.87 4.97 -7.32
C LYS A 135 13.54 4.27 -7.08
N ASP A 136 12.45 4.83 -7.58
CA ASP A 136 11.16 4.16 -7.61
C ASP A 136 11.14 3.14 -8.75
N ARG A 137 10.87 1.87 -8.41
CA ARG A 137 10.85 0.77 -9.38
C ARG A 137 9.50 0.63 -10.07
N ASP A 138 8.45 1.17 -9.46
CA ASP A 138 7.12 1.21 -10.07
C ASP A 138 7.07 2.25 -11.20
N PHE A 139 7.97 3.25 -11.17
CA PHE A 139 8.14 4.24 -12.21
C PHE A 139 9.41 3.99 -13.05
N GLY A 140 9.26 3.77 -14.35
CA GLY A 140 10.42 3.64 -15.25
C GLY A 140 10.85 2.20 -15.56
N TYR A 141 10.68 1.25 -14.64
CA TYR A 141 11.38 -0.05 -14.70
C TYR A 141 10.53 -1.33 -14.88
N SER A 142 9.19 -1.30 -14.90
CA SER A 142 8.42 -2.56 -14.89
C SER A 142 7.06 -2.49 -15.59
N LEU A 143 6.65 -3.65 -16.14
CA LEU A 143 5.39 -4.07 -16.78
C LEU A 143 4.59 -3.02 -17.59
N LEU A 144 4.14 -1.95 -16.96
CA LEU A 144 3.30 -0.89 -17.52
C LEU A 144 4.14 0.28 -18.04
N ARG A 145 3.53 1.16 -18.84
CA ARG A 145 4.12 2.41 -19.34
C ARG A 145 3.35 3.55 -18.70
N MET A 146 3.98 4.23 -17.75
CA MET A 146 3.38 5.24 -16.89
C MET A 146 3.70 6.68 -17.32
N SER A 147 4.68 6.89 -18.20
CA SER A 147 5.07 8.24 -18.65
C SER A 147 5.32 8.33 -20.16
N THR A 148 5.21 9.55 -20.70
CA THR A 148 5.48 9.84 -22.11
C THR A 148 6.94 9.66 -22.48
N GLU A 149 7.84 9.91 -21.55
CA GLU A 149 9.30 9.82 -21.67
C GLU A 149 9.76 8.37 -21.80
N GLN A 150 8.98 7.41 -21.29
CA GLN A 150 9.25 5.99 -21.52
C GLN A 150 9.01 5.62 -22.99
N LYS A 151 10.04 5.10 -23.67
CA LYS A 151 9.95 4.65 -25.06
C LYS A 151 8.84 3.61 -25.21
N TRP A 152 7.89 3.91 -26.09
CA TRP A 152 6.79 3.00 -26.42
C TRP A 152 7.31 1.73 -27.11
N LYS A 153 6.67 0.59 -26.81
CA LYS A 153 6.92 -0.71 -27.42
C LYS A 153 5.58 -1.39 -27.73
N PRO A 154 5.47 -2.21 -28.79
CA PRO A 154 4.20 -2.88 -29.15
C PRO A 154 3.52 -3.67 -28.02
N ARG A 155 4.30 -4.25 -27.09
CA ARG A 155 3.76 -4.92 -25.90
C ARG A 155 2.85 -4.04 -25.03
N HIS A 156 2.99 -2.71 -25.10
CA HIS A 156 2.17 -1.77 -24.34
C HIS A 156 0.71 -1.72 -24.82
N LEU A 157 0.38 -2.28 -25.99
CA LEU A 157 -1.02 -2.47 -26.39
C LEU A 157 -1.78 -3.42 -25.46
N PHE A 158 -1.08 -4.39 -24.85
CA PHE A 158 -1.66 -5.36 -23.92
C PHE A 158 -1.64 -4.88 -22.46
N GLN A 159 -1.30 -3.61 -22.23
CA GLN A 159 -1.21 -3.04 -20.89
C GLN A 159 -2.52 -3.13 -20.07
N PRO A 160 -3.72 -2.94 -20.65
CA PRO A 160 -4.96 -3.14 -19.89
C PRO A 160 -5.09 -4.56 -19.33
N PHE A 161 -4.70 -5.58 -20.11
CA PHE A 161 -4.70 -6.97 -19.66
C PHE A 161 -3.62 -7.23 -18.61
N ALA A 162 -2.41 -6.70 -18.82
CA ALA A 162 -1.33 -6.79 -17.85
C ALA A 162 -1.72 -6.14 -16.50
N ASN A 163 -2.43 -5.01 -16.53
CA ASN A 163 -2.93 -4.33 -15.35
C ASN A 163 -4.03 -5.13 -14.64
N LEU A 164 -4.95 -5.76 -15.37
CA LEU A 164 -5.95 -6.64 -14.79
C LEU A 164 -5.31 -7.86 -14.09
N MET A 165 -4.32 -8.48 -14.74
CA MET A 165 -3.57 -9.60 -14.14
C MET A 165 -2.80 -9.17 -12.89
N LEU A 166 -2.17 -7.98 -12.92
CA LEU A 166 -1.51 -7.40 -11.76
C LEU A 166 -2.50 -7.13 -10.63
N ALA A 167 -3.69 -6.60 -10.93
CA ALA A 167 -4.73 -6.33 -9.94
C ALA A 167 -5.21 -7.63 -9.27
N MET A 168 -5.47 -8.69 -10.05
CA MET A 168 -5.85 -10.00 -9.50
C MET A 168 -4.72 -10.65 -8.68
N GLY A 169 -3.47 -10.43 -9.09
CA GLY A 169 -2.28 -10.95 -8.42
C GLY A 169 -1.60 -9.97 -7.46
N PHE A 170 -2.28 -8.91 -7.03
CA PHE A 170 -1.65 -7.74 -6.41
C PHE A 170 -0.71 -8.09 -5.25
N GLN A 171 -1.18 -8.92 -4.32
CA GLN A 171 -0.38 -9.36 -3.17
C GLN A 171 0.95 -10.02 -3.56
N TYR A 172 0.94 -10.83 -4.62
CA TYR A 172 2.14 -11.49 -5.12
C TYR A 172 3.04 -10.52 -5.88
N GLY A 173 2.45 -9.53 -6.56
CA GLY A 173 3.18 -8.41 -7.17
C GLY A 173 4.00 -7.65 -6.12
N VAL A 174 3.34 -7.24 -5.04
CA VAL A 174 3.98 -6.58 -3.89
C VAL A 174 5.06 -7.46 -3.27
N GLY A 175 4.75 -8.73 -2.98
CA GLY A 175 5.73 -9.68 -2.42
C GLY A 175 6.93 -9.96 -3.34
N SER A 176 6.79 -9.78 -4.65
CA SER A 176 7.89 -9.98 -5.61
C SER A 176 8.81 -8.76 -5.78
N HIS A 177 8.43 -7.60 -5.25
CA HIS A 177 9.08 -6.32 -5.55
C HIS A 177 10.54 -6.27 -5.07
N ASP A 178 10.86 -6.88 -3.92
CA ASP A 178 12.22 -6.95 -3.37
C ASP A 178 12.99 -8.20 -3.78
N LEU A 179 12.38 -9.17 -4.48
CA LEU A 179 13.07 -10.39 -4.90
C LEU A 179 14.18 -10.16 -5.95
N GLU A 180 14.37 -8.91 -6.41
CA GLU A 180 15.42 -8.48 -7.34
C GLU A 180 15.61 -9.40 -8.57
N ILE A 181 14.57 -10.14 -8.97
CA ILE A 181 14.65 -11.23 -9.95
C ILE A 181 15.23 -10.73 -11.28
N GLY A 182 14.94 -9.48 -11.63
CA GLY A 182 15.55 -8.80 -12.78
C GLY A 182 17.04 -8.52 -12.63
N ARG A 183 17.52 -8.08 -11.45
CA ARG A 183 18.94 -7.77 -11.24
C ARG A 183 19.80 -9.02 -11.11
N TYR A 184 19.28 -10.12 -10.53
CA TYR A 184 19.96 -11.43 -10.55
C TYR A 184 20.17 -11.91 -11.99
N LYS A 185 19.13 -11.84 -12.82
CA LYS A 185 19.20 -12.26 -14.24
C LYS A 185 20.13 -11.41 -15.12
N TYR A 186 20.46 -10.20 -14.70
CA TYR A 186 21.38 -9.28 -15.39
C TYR A 186 22.69 -9.02 -14.61
N GLY A 187 22.99 -9.81 -13.58
CA GLY A 187 24.27 -9.79 -12.86
C GLY A 187 24.59 -8.51 -12.08
N LYS A 188 23.56 -7.78 -11.62
CA LYS A 188 23.74 -6.47 -10.95
C LYS A 188 23.72 -6.51 -9.43
N VAL A 189 23.56 -7.69 -8.83
CA VAL A 189 23.58 -7.90 -7.39
C VAL A 189 24.21 -9.27 -7.16
N SER A 190 25.20 -9.33 -6.26
CA SER A 190 25.92 -10.54 -5.84
C SER A 190 25.23 -11.21 -4.66
#